data_AF-A0A8H3BK84-F1
#
_entry.id   AF-A0A8H3BK84-F1
#
_cell.length_a   1.000
_cell.length_b   1.000
_cell.length_c   1.000
_cell.angle_alpha   90.00
_cell.angle_beta   90.00
_cell.angle_gamma   90.00
#
_symmetry.space_group_name_H-M   'P 1'
#
loop_
_entity.id
_entity.type
_entity.pdbx_description
1 polymer ?
#
loop_
_entity_poly.entity_id
_entity_poly.type
_entity_poly.pdbx_seq_one_letter_code
_entity_poly.pdbx_strand_id
1 'polypeptide(L)'
;MIEFRGGYHVFGGEFVWRVSSARSTTQALFGLSWKLDTMTSEEIDASAPEVTLAFYRRLYPFKPIYNWLNQDHAPSRLITNREFALTLLGDVYLRYNSFSNAEEMKREICRYNPTRFEIGPIYSARPRDKKSLRPGAFTPTARELVFDIDMTDYDSIRTCCAGKGICRRCWKFIAVAVKVLDRTLREDFGYKHLMWVYSGRRGIHLWISDKEAMDLTDDERRAIVQYIEVVKGGKDQVKKVSIRPPASGNFAPGPIHPALQKSLAILLNDFGDLILSDQDVFAKPDSWQELLQLLPDKALVDNLQQSWEGREAILKAAIEDIVFQFSYPRIDTEVSKHRNHLLKAPFCVHPGTGRVCVPVDAAHVDDFDPESVPTIGGLLQELDNMPASQPGVEHHSDWEHTSLKPYVEMLERHASAIMNDARERKRGLASKSLDF
;
A
#
# COMPACT_ATOMS: atom_id res chain seq x y z
N MET A 1 -20.94 -34.87 39.58
CA MET A 1 -20.77 -35.62 40.84
C MET A 1 -20.48 -37.06 40.44
N ILE A 2 -19.26 -37.58 40.71
CA ILE A 2 -18.85 -39.02 40.63
C ILE A 2 -18.92 -39.65 39.21
N GLU A 3 -17.88 -40.10 38.48
CA GLU A 3 -16.48 -40.53 38.72
C GLU A 3 -16.23 -42.04 38.97
N PHE A 4 -15.08 -42.53 38.44
CA PHE A 4 -14.37 -43.82 38.60
C PHE A 4 -14.91 -45.03 37.80
N ARG A 5 -14.11 -45.94 37.18
CA ARG A 5 -12.64 -46.21 37.05
C ARG A 5 -12.31 -46.64 35.59
N GLY A 6 -11.06 -46.80 35.12
CA GLY A 6 -9.70 -46.58 35.65
C GLY A 6 -8.66 -47.50 34.98
N GLY A 7 -7.36 -47.14 34.99
CA GLY A 7 -6.27 -48.00 34.46
C GLY A 7 -4.91 -47.28 34.39
N TYR A 8 -3.99 -47.61 35.29
CA TYR A 8 -2.63 -47.07 35.35
C TYR A 8 -1.62 -48.06 34.77
N HIS A 9 -0.56 -47.55 34.13
CA HIS A 9 0.79 -48.12 34.24
C HIS A 9 1.84 -47.01 34.13
N VAL A 10 2.91 -47.11 34.92
CA VAL A 10 4.00 -46.12 35.07
C VAL A 10 5.33 -46.81 34.81
N PHE A 11 6.17 -46.22 33.96
CA PHE A 11 7.65 -46.21 33.91
C PHE A 11 7.98 -45.31 32.68
N GLY A 12 8.99 -44.45 32.61
CA GLY A 12 10.09 -44.08 33.52
C GLY A 12 11.23 -43.53 32.63
N GLY A 13 11.70 -42.30 32.81
CA GLY A 13 12.71 -41.69 31.93
C GLY A 13 13.10 -40.26 32.33
N GLU A 14 14.39 -39.95 32.25
CA GLU A 14 15.02 -38.79 32.90
C GLU A 14 14.98 -37.49 32.07
N PHE A 15 14.85 -36.35 32.75
CA PHE A 15 15.12 -35.03 32.15
C PHE A 15 16.62 -34.70 32.26
N VAL A 16 17.36 -34.80 31.15
CA VAL A 16 18.76 -34.37 31.07
C VAL A 16 18.84 -33.01 30.37
N TRP A 17 19.14 -31.95 31.13
CA TRP A 17 19.54 -30.67 30.55
C TRP A 17 20.99 -30.75 30.06
N ARG A 18 21.20 -30.69 28.73
CA ARG A 18 22.52 -30.42 28.14
C ARG A 18 22.58 -28.99 27.59
N VAL A 19 23.35 -28.15 28.27
CA VAL A 19 23.92 -26.95 27.65
C VAL A 19 24.91 -27.40 26.57
N SER A 20 24.76 -26.91 25.34
CA SER A 20 25.81 -27.01 24.32
C SER A 20 26.02 -25.65 23.66
N SER A 21 27.28 -25.35 23.38
CA SER A 21 27.77 -24.01 23.06
C SER A 21 27.66 -23.68 21.58
N ALA A 22 27.61 -22.39 21.27
CA ALA A 22 27.45 -21.86 19.93
C ALA A 22 28.54 -22.33 18.95
N ARG A 23 28.12 -22.93 17.82
CA ARG A 23 28.91 -23.01 16.58
C ARG A 23 28.00 -22.94 15.35
N SER A 24 28.49 -22.26 14.32
CA SER A 24 28.12 -22.37 12.90
C SER A 24 26.68 -22.08 12.46
N THR A 25 26.47 -20.88 11.91
CA THR A 25 25.20 -20.42 11.31
C THR A 25 24.75 -21.24 10.09
N THR A 26 25.63 -22.04 9.47
CA THR A 26 25.30 -22.88 8.30
C THR A 26 24.44 -24.11 8.65
N GLN A 27 24.50 -24.62 9.89
CA GLN A 27 23.76 -25.84 10.25
C GLN A 27 22.26 -25.59 10.47
N ALA A 28 21.87 -24.34 10.79
CA ALA A 28 20.48 -23.94 10.93
C ALA A 28 19.69 -23.99 9.61
N LEU A 29 20.34 -23.77 8.47
CA LEU A 29 19.68 -23.81 7.15
C LEU A 29 19.33 -25.24 6.73
N PHE A 30 20.29 -26.18 6.86
CA PHE A 30 20.01 -27.61 6.67
C PHE A 30 18.99 -28.15 7.68
N GLY A 31 18.98 -27.61 8.91
CA GLY A 31 17.99 -27.93 9.94
C GLY A 31 16.59 -27.35 9.70
N LEU A 32 16.43 -26.39 8.78
CA LEU A 32 15.13 -25.86 8.36
C LEU A 32 14.53 -26.68 7.21
N SER A 33 15.36 -27.03 6.20
CA SER A 33 14.95 -27.79 5.00
C SER A 33 14.06 -28.98 5.35
N TRP A 34 14.54 -29.89 6.21
CA TRP A 34 13.80 -31.11 6.56
C TRP A 34 12.47 -30.87 7.30
N LYS A 35 12.28 -29.69 7.92
CA LYS A 35 10.99 -29.33 8.54
C LYS A 35 10.01 -28.76 7.53
N LEU A 36 10.47 -27.90 6.63
CA LEU A 36 9.64 -27.35 5.56
C LEU A 36 9.21 -28.42 4.55
N ASP A 37 10.06 -29.42 4.28
CA ASP A 37 9.77 -30.55 3.36
C ASP A 37 8.48 -31.34 3.70
N THR A 38 7.91 -31.16 4.90
CA THR A 38 6.68 -31.84 5.36
C THR A 38 5.49 -30.92 5.62
N MET A 39 5.64 -29.61 5.48
CA MET A 39 4.60 -28.62 5.79
C MET A 39 3.94 -28.12 4.51
N THR A 40 2.61 -28.02 4.53
CA THR A 40 1.86 -27.33 3.47
C THR A 40 2.13 -25.82 3.51
N SER A 41 1.92 -25.12 2.40
CA SER A 41 2.13 -23.66 2.32
C SER A 41 1.28 -22.85 3.31
N GLU A 42 0.19 -23.42 3.82
CA GLU A 42 -0.69 -22.83 4.84
C GLU A 42 -0.16 -23.01 6.28
N GLU A 43 0.75 -23.97 6.52
CA GLU A 43 1.32 -24.27 7.84
C GLU A 43 2.64 -23.51 8.11
N ILE A 44 3.23 -22.86 7.10
CA ILE A 44 4.44 -22.05 7.25
C ILE A 44 4.09 -20.73 7.95
N ASP A 45 4.44 -20.63 9.24
CA ASP A 45 4.27 -19.41 10.03
C ASP A 45 5.11 -18.26 9.47
N ALA A 46 4.45 -17.34 8.76
CA ALA A 46 5.06 -16.13 8.21
C ALA A 46 5.66 -15.18 9.27
N SER A 47 5.26 -15.32 10.54
CA SER A 47 5.81 -14.54 11.65
C SER A 47 7.07 -15.15 12.27
N ALA A 48 7.41 -16.40 11.91
CA ALA A 48 8.63 -17.07 12.37
C ALA A 48 9.88 -16.32 11.86
N PRO A 49 10.83 -15.95 12.75
CA PRO A 49 12.02 -15.20 12.37
C PRO A 49 12.85 -15.88 11.28
N GLU A 50 13.00 -17.20 11.33
CA GLU A 50 13.75 -18.00 10.36
C GLU A 50 13.15 -17.98 8.95
N VAL A 51 11.81 -17.97 8.85
CA VAL A 51 11.06 -17.87 7.58
C VAL A 51 11.25 -16.48 6.98
N THR A 52 11.04 -15.43 7.78
CA THR A 52 11.27 -14.03 7.38
C THR A 52 12.73 -13.80 6.94
N LEU A 53 13.70 -14.41 7.64
CA LEU A 53 15.13 -14.30 7.31
C LEU A 53 15.48 -15.01 6.00
N ALA A 54 14.88 -16.17 5.73
CA ALA A 54 15.05 -16.88 4.45
C ALA A 54 14.53 -16.02 3.28
N PHE A 55 13.36 -15.40 3.44
CA PHE A 55 12.79 -14.47 2.46
C PHE A 55 13.70 -13.26 2.19
N TYR A 56 14.20 -12.56 3.22
CA TYR A 56 15.13 -11.46 2.98
C TYR A 56 16.43 -11.94 2.30
N ARG A 57 16.97 -13.09 2.69
CA ARG A 57 18.23 -13.59 2.09
C ARG A 57 18.11 -13.94 0.62
N ARG A 58 17.01 -14.59 0.20
CA ARG A 58 16.85 -15.19 -1.13
C ARG A 58 15.94 -14.39 -2.07
N LEU A 59 14.81 -13.90 -1.56
CA LEU A 59 13.67 -13.43 -2.36
C LEU A 59 13.49 -11.91 -2.38
N TYR A 60 13.85 -11.18 -1.32
CA TYR A 60 13.61 -9.73 -1.30
C TYR A 60 14.46 -8.99 -2.34
N PRO A 61 13.85 -8.19 -3.25
CA PRO A 61 14.53 -7.57 -4.38
C PRO A 61 15.31 -6.30 -3.96
N PHE A 62 16.36 -6.46 -3.15
CA PHE A 62 17.18 -5.35 -2.63
C PHE A 62 17.76 -4.45 -3.73
N LYS A 63 18.26 -5.03 -4.82
CA LYS A 63 18.87 -4.27 -5.92
C LYS A 63 17.82 -3.47 -6.72
N PRO A 64 16.67 -4.04 -7.15
CA PRO A 64 15.56 -3.26 -7.70
C PRO A 64 15.05 -2.14 -6.78
N ILE A 65 14.89 -2.41 -5.47
CA ILE A 65 14.45 -1.41 -4.49
C ILE A 65 15.47 -0.28 -4.33
N TYR A 66 16.76 -0.61 -4.23
CA TYR A 66 17.84 0.36 -4.16
C TYR A 66 17.89 1.22 -5.42
N ASN A 67 17.76 0.60 -6.61
CA ASN A 67 17.74 1.27 -7.90
C ASN A 67 16.58 2.28 -8.00
N TRP A 68 15.36 1.87 -7.65
CA TRP A 68 14.19 2.75 -7.59
C TRP A 68 14.42 3.98 -6.70
N LEU A 69 14.88 3.77 -5.47
CA LEU A 69 15.06 4.85 -4.49
C LEU A 69 16.27 5.74 -4.77
N ASN A 70 17.29 5.23 -5.47
CA ASN A 70 18.50 5.99 -5.84
C ASN A 70 18.34 6.78 -7.15
N GLN A 71 17.44 6.35 -8.06
CA GLN A 71 17.16 6.97 -9.36
C GLN A 71 18.38 7.14 -10.30
N ASP A 72 19.47 6.41 -10.02
CA ASP A 72 20.71 6.39 -10.80
C ASP A 72 21.44 5.06 -10.55
N HIS A 73 22.42 4.72 -11.37
CA HIS A 73 23.34 3.60 -11.11
C HIS A 73 24.42 3.97 -10.09
N ALA A 74 24.86 5.23 -10.05
CA ALA A 74 25.82 5.71 -9.07
C ALA A 74 25.14 6.09 -7.74
N PRO A 75 25.61 5.62 -6.57
CA PRO A 75 25.05 5.99 -5.27
C PRO A 75 24.97 7.51 -5.06
N SER A 76 23.77 8.00 -4.72
CA SER A 76 23.48 9.42 -4.56
C SER A 76 22.93 9.76 -3.17
N ARG A 77 22.65 11.04 -2.91
CA ARG A 77 21.97 11.46 -1.67
C ARG A 77 20.52 10.94 -1.59
N LEU A 78 19.89 10.57 -2.72
CA LEU A 78 18.50 10.05 -2.75
C LEU A 78 18.34 8.71 -2.01
N ILE A 79 19.43 7.97 -1.82
CA ILE A 79 19.45 6.73 -1.01
C ILE A 79 20.34 6.85 0.23
N THR A 80 21.52 7.47 0.10
CA THR A 80 22.48 7.52 1.22
C THR A 80 22.03 8.43 2.36
N ASN A 81 21.16 9.41 2.11
CA ASN A 81 20.52 10.24 3.14
C ASN A 81 19.05 9.85 3.40
N ARG A 82 18.56 8.72 2.88
CA ARG A 82 17.18 8.27 3.06
C ARG A 82 17.00 7.54 4.39
N GLU A 83 15.93 7.87 5.11
CA GLU A 83 15.56 7.17 6.33
C GLU A 83 14.83 5.86 6.02
N PHE A 84 15.23 4.81 6.74
CA PHE A 84 14.48 3.58 6.90
C PHE A 84 14.17 3.38 8.39
N ALA A 85 12.93 3.02 8.70
CA ALA A 85 12.56 2.52 10.03
C ALA A 85 12.33 1.02 9.99
N LEU A 86 12.81 0.32 11.02
CA LEU A 86 12.70 -1.13 11.16
C LEU A 86 11.79 -1.44 12.36
N THR A 87 10.76 -2.25 12.16
CA THR A 87 10.02 -2.87 13.28
C THR A 87 10.58 -4.27 13.49
N LEU A 88 11.11 -4.55 14.66
CA LEU A 88 11.62 -5.87 15.02
C LEU A 88 10.53 -6.73 15.67
N LEU A 89 10.86 -7.99 15.97
CA LEU A 89 10.02 -8.84 16.81
C LEU A 89 9.81 -8.19 18.18
N GLY A 90 8.58 -8.24 18.71
CA GLY A 90 8.20 -7.53 19.94
C GLY A 90 7.99 -6.02 19.75
N ASP A 91 7.71 -5.57 18.52
CA ASP A 91 7.37 -4.19 18.16
C ASP A 91 8.41 -3.11 18.51
N VAL A 92 9.68 -3.52 18.71
CA VAL A 92 10.80 -2.59 18.89
C VAL A 92 11.00 -1.80 17.59
N TYR A 93 10.80 -0.48 17.65
CA TYR A 93 10.82 0.41 16.48
C TYR A 93 12.12 1.22 16.41
N LEU A 94 12.93 0.94 15.39
CA LEU A 94 14.24 1.57 15.16
C LEU A 94 14.15 2.56 14.00
N ARG A 95 14.19 3.86 14.29
CA ARG A 95 14.20 4.95 13.28
C ARG A 95 15.60 5.41 12.89
N TYR A 96 15.68 6.20 11.82
CA TYR A 96 16.88 6.85 11.31
C TYR A 96 18.00 5.90 10.85
N ASN A 97 17.66 4.73 10.30
CA ASN A 97 18.63 3.90 9.58
C ASN A 97 18.84 4.46 8.15
N SER A 98 20.00 4.21 7.56
CA SER A 98 20.34 4.65 6.19
C SER A 98 21.51 3.83 5.64
N PHE A 99 21.46 3.47 4.36
CA PHE A 99 22.39 2.53 3.72
C PHE A 99 23.17 3.20 2.57
N SER A 100 24.42 2.80 2.38
CA SER A 100 25.31 3.35 1.36
C SER A 100 25.12 2.66 0.00
N ASN A 101 24.90 1.35 -0.01
CA ASN A 101 24.69 0.50 -1.19
C ASN A 101 23.68 -0.64 -0.91
N ALA A 102 23.30 -1.38 -1.95
CA ALA A 102 22.33 -2.47 -1.85
C ALA A 102 22.83 -3.64 -0.99
N GLU A 103 24.15 -3.87 -0.97
CA GLU A 103 24.81 -4.93 -0.22
C GLU A 103 24.80 -4.64 1.30
N GLU A 104 25.04 -3.39 1.70
CA GLU A 104 24.86 -2.93 3.08
C GLU A 104 23.39 -3.01 3.50
N MET A 105 22.45 -2.62 2.62
CA MET A 105 21.02 -2.77 2.89
C MET A 105 20.63 -4.23 3.10
N LYS A 106 21.02 -5.15 2.20
CA LYS A 106 20.78 -6.59 2.34
C LYS A 106 21.36 -7.14 3.63
N ARG A 107 22.63 -6.80 3.93
CA ARG A 107 23.33 -7.27 5.14
C ARG A 107 22.65 -6.80 6.42
N GLU A 108 22.38 -5.51 6.57
CA GLU A 108 21.80 -5.00 7.82
C GLU A 108 20.33 -5.40 7.97
N ILE A 109 19.51 -5.44 6.91
CA ILE A 109 18.14 -5.96 7.00
C ILE A 109 18.13 -7.45 7.38
N CYS A 110 19.01 -8.28 6.80
CA CYS A 110 19.16 -9.69 7.23
C CYS A 110 19.73 -9.84 8.65
N ARG A 111 20.48 -8.87 9.16
CA ARG A 111 21.03 -8.87 10.52
C ARG A 111 19.99 -8.49 11.56
N TYR A 112 19.19 -7.46 11.30
CA TYR A 112 18.11 -7.03 12.19
C TYR A 112 16.88 -7.93 12.10
N ASN A 113 16.66 -8.56 10.94
CA ASN A 113 15.53 -9.42 10.62
C ASN A 113 14.16 -8.81 11.02
N PRO A 114 13.80 -7.64 10.48
CA PRO A 114 12.61 -6.91 10.89
C PRO A 114 11.31 -7.59 10.39
N THR A 115 10.24 -7.53 11.19
CA THR A 115 8.90 -8.00 10.79
C THR A 115 8.32 -7.16 9.66
N ARG A 116 8.72 -5.88 9.57
CA ARG A 116 8.55 -4.99 8.42
C ARG A 116 9.54 -3.84 8.48
N PHE A 117 9.74 -3.16 7.37
CA PHE A 117 10.41 -1.85 7.36
C PHE A 117 9.68 -0.84 6.50
N GLU A 118 9.92 0.43 6.81
CA GLU A 118 9.20 1.59 6.30
C GLU A 118 10.21 2.57 5.70
N ILE A 119 9.86 3.15 4.54
CA ILE A 119 10.68 4.12 3.81
C ILE A 119 10.22 5.52 4.19
N GLY A 120 11.17 6.33 4.65
CA GLY A 120 10.99 7.73 5.01
C GLY A 120 11.62 8.69 3.98
N PRO A 121 11.70 10.00 4.34
CA PRO A 121 12.28 11.01 3.47
C PRO A 121 13.80 10.89 3.32
N ILE A 122 14.30 11.62 2.33
CA ILE A 122 15.69 11.99 2.13
C ILE A 122 16.00 13.22 2.99
N TYR A 123 17.04 13.17 3.82
CA TYR A 123 17.44 14.26 4.72
C TYR A 123 18.63 15.08 4.21
N SER A 124 18.85 16.25 4.81
CA SER A 124 20.03 17.10 4.58
C SER A 124 21.37 16.41 4.88
N ALA A 125 21.36 15.43 5.79
CA ALA A 125 22.50 14.59 6.16
C ALA A 125 22.04 13.13 6.36
N ARG A 126 22.96 12.20 6.54
CA ARG A 126 22.65 10.78 6.71
C ARG A 126 21.87 10.53 8.02
N PRO A 127 20.71 9.86 7.99
CA PRO A 127 19.92 9.55 9.17
C PRO A 127 20.70 8.83 10.28
N ARG A 128 21.56 7.86 9.95
CA ARG A 128 22.36 7.14 10.96
C ARG A 128 23.30 8.05 11.75
N ASP A 129 23.73 9.16 11.14
CA ASP A 129 24.66 10.12 11.74
C ASP A 129 23.94 11.21 12.55
N LYS A 130 22.58 11.21 12.59
CA LYS A 130 21.73 12.26 13.19
C LYS A 130 22.18 12.72 14.57
N LYS A 131 22.61 11.80 15.44
CA LYS A 131 23.04 12.11 16.83
C LYS A 131 24.30 12.98 16.91
N SER A 132 25.09 13.04 15.84
CA SER A 132 26.31 13.87 15.76
C SER A 132 26.05 15.29 15.25
N LEU A 133 24.84 15.57 14.75
CA LEU A 133 24.50 16.82 14.07
C LEU A 133 24.04 17.90 15.05
N ARG A 134 24.30 19.16 14.70
CA ARG A 134 23.79 20.32 15.45
C ARG A 134 22.25 20.38 15.34
N PRO A 135 21.54 20.86 16.37
CA PRO A 135 20.11 21.13 16.28
C PRO A 135 19.77 21.97 15.04
N GLY A 136 18.68 21.63 14.34
CA GLY A 136 18.26 22.29 13.10
C GLY A 136 19.03 21.89 11.83
N ALA A 137 20.20 21.23 11.93
CA ALA A 137 20.97 20.83 10.75
C ALA A 137 20.42 19.57 10.03
N PHE A 138 19.49 18.86 10.67
CA PHE A 138 18.88 17.62 10.17
C PHE A 138 17.41 17.83 9.81
N THR A 139 17.12 18.01 8.52
CA THR A 139 15.78 18.33 8.00
C THR A 139 15.42 17.43 6.82
N PRO A 140 14.15 17.03 6.65
CA PRO A 140 13.67 16.39 5.42
C PRO A 140 13.86 17.32 4.23
N THR A 141 14.36 16.80 3.11
CA THR A 141 14.67 17.55 1.87
C THR A 141 13.81 17.14 0.68
N ALA A 142 13.46 15.86 0.58
CA ALA A 142 12.53 15.32 -0.42
C ALA A 142 11.92 13.99 0.09
N ARG A 143 10.73 13.61 -0.40
CA ARG A 143 10.11 12.28 -0.25
C ARG A 143 9.11 12.11 -1.38
N GLU A 144 8.95 10.90 -1.91
CA GLU A 144 7.84 10.54 -2.78
C GLU A 144 6.52 11.14 -2.27
N LEU A 145 5.65 11.61 -3.17
CA LEU A 145 4.25 11.84 -2.80
C LEU A 145 3.60 10.45 -2.71
N VAL A 146 2.90 10.19 -1.61
CA VAL A 146 2.28 8.89 -1.34
C VAL A 146 0.84 9.08 -0.94
N PHE A 147 0.03 8.06 -1.21
CA PHE A 147 -1.34 7.94 -0.74
C PHE A 147 -1.55 6.52 -0.18
N ASP A 148 -2.39 6.39 0.84
CA ASP A 148 -2.79 5.10 1.41
C ASP A 148 -4.33 5.01 1.41
N ILE A 149 -4.83 3.81 1.15
CA ILE A 149 -6.25 3.48 0.97
C ILE A 149 -6.48 2.14 1.66
N ASP A 150 -7.08 2.13 2.85
CA ASP A 150 -7.47 0.89 3.55
C ASP A 150 -8.97 0.63 3.37
N MET A 151 -9.31 -0.63 3.08
CA MET A 151 -10.68 -1.11 2.99
C MET A 151 -11.54 -0.82 4.25
N THR A 152 -10.96 -0.59 5.43
CA THR A 152 -11.75 -0.17 6.61
C THR A 152 -12.46 1.16 6.43
N ASP A 153 -11.96 2.06 5.58
CA ASP A 153 -12.66 3.31 5.32
C ASP A 153 -13.98 3.07 4.56
N TYR A 154 -14.15 1.88 3.97
CA TYR A 154 -15.34 1.42 3.26
C TYR A 154 -16.19 0.45 4.11
N ASP A 155 -15.86 0.20 5.39
CA ASP A 155 -16.60 -0.72 6.28
C ASP A 155 -18.11 -0.40 6.39
N SER A 156 -18.51 0.86 6.21
CA SER A 156 -19.93 1.26 6.25
C SER A 156 -20.72 0.93 4.98
N ILE A 157 -20.05 0.54 3.89
CA ILE A 157 -20.66 0.36 2.56
C ILE A 157 -20.20 -0.91 1.84
N ARG A 158 -19.38 -1.75 2.47
CA ARG A 158 -19.05 -3.09 1.99
C ARG A 158 -19.80 -4.14 2.82
N THR A 159 -20.40 -5.12 2.15
CA THR A 159 -21.27 -6.12 2.78
C THR A 159 -20.70 -7.54 2.70
N CYS A 160 -19.78 -7.79 1.76
CA CYS A 160 -19.19 -9.12 1.54
C CYS A 160 -18.08 -9.49 2.56
N CYS A 161 -17.59 -8.55 3.36
CA CYS A 161 -16.48 -8.71 4.30
C CYS A 161 -16.61 -7.74 5.48
N ALA A 162 -16.00 -8.05 6.62
CA ALA A 162 -15.96 -7.18 7.78
C ALA A 162 -14.53 -6.98 8.32
N GLY A 163 -14.22 -5.77 8.79
CA GLY A 163 -13.00 -5.41 9.51
C GLY A 163 -11.69 -5.79 8.81
N LYS A 164 -11.09 -6.91 9.22
CA LYS A 164 -9.77 -7.36 8.73
C LYS A 164 -9.81 -8.22 7.45
N GLY A 165 -10.99 -8.67 7.02
CA GLY A 165 -11.16 -9.47 5.80
C GLY A 165 -11.15 -8.63 4.52
N ILE A 166 -10.78 -9.27 3.41
CA ILE A 166 -10.91 -8.75 2.03
C ILE A 166 -11.16 -9.93 1.10
N CYS A 167 -11.79 -9.67 -0.04
CA CYS A 167 -11.92 -10.59 -1.16
C CYS A 167 -12.01 -9.83 -2.47
N ARG A 168 -11.99 -10.54 -3.61
CA ARG A 168 -12.12 -9.94 -4.97
C ARG A 168 -13.34 -9.01 -5.12
N ARG A 169 -14.44 -9.26 -4.41
CA ARG A 169 -15.68 -8.44 -4.45
C ARG A 169 -15.45 -7.03 -3.93
N CYS A 170 -15.04 -6.89 -2.65
CA CYS A 170 -14.77 -5.56 -2.09
C CYS A 170 -13.50 -4.92 -2.66
N TRP A 171 -12.54 -5.66 -3.24
CA TRP A 171 -11.39 -5.07 -3.95
C TRP A 171 -11.81 -4.08 -5.04
N LYS A 172 -12.99 -4.23 -5.65
CA LYS A 172 -13.56 -3.25 -6.59
C LYS A 172 -13.60 -1.81 -6.05
N PHE A 173 -13.78 -1.59 -4.73
CA PHE A 173 -13.65 -0.25 -4.15
C PHE A 173 -12.24 0.34 -4.31
N ILE A 174 -11.21 -0.48 -4.13
CA ILE A 174 -9.81 -0.09 -4.38
C ILE A 174 -9.59 0.14 -5.88
N ALA A 175 -10.14 -0.72 -6.74
CA ALA A 175 -10.01 -0.57 -8.19
C ALA A 175 -10.60 0.76 -8.69
N VAL A 176 -11.81 1.12 -8.26
CA VAL A 176 -12.42 2.43 -8.54
C VAL A 176 -11.59 3.59 -7.98
N ALA A 177 -11.06 3.46 -6.76
CA ALA A 177 -10.18 4.45 -6.16
C ALA A 177 -8.88 4.65 -6.98
N VAL A 178 -8.26 3.56 -7.45
CA VAL A 178 -7.07 3.58 -8.32
C VAL A 178 -7.40 4.25 -9.66
N LYS A 179 -8.48 3.85 -10.34
CA LYS A 179 -8.95 4.47 -11.61
C LYS A 179 -9.09 5.99 -11.47
N VAL A 180 -9.75 6.46 -10.42
CA VAL A 180 -9.98 7.90 -10.17
C VAL A 180 -8.67 8.63 -9.86
N LEU A 181 -7.83 8.09 -8.97
CA LEU A 181 -6.62 8.75 -8.51
C LEU A 181 -5.51 8.75 -9.57
N ASP A 182 -5.27 7.62 -10.25
CA ASP A 182 -4.25 7.50 -11.30
C ASP A 182 -4.55 8.47 -12.46
N ARG A 183 -5.82 8.52 -12.90
CA ARG A 183 -6.31 9.52 -13.88
C ARG A 183 -6.10 10.95 -13.40
N THR A 184 -6.50 11.28 -12.17
CA THR A 184 -6.36 12.63 -11.61
C THR A 184 -4.89 13.07 -11.54
N LEU A 185 -4.01 12.20 -11.04
CA LEU A 185 -2.59 12.50 -10.86
C LEU A 185 -1.81 12.56 -12.18
N ARG A 186 -2.20 11.79 -13.20
CA ARG A 186 -1.61 11.86 -14.55
C ARG A 186 -2.13 13.05 -15.36
N GLU A 187 -3.44 13.25 -15.42
CA GLU A 187 -4.03 14.26 -16.30
C GLU A 187 -4.04 15.67 -15.69
N ASP A 188 -4.38 15.78 -14.41
CA ASP A 188 -4.60 17.08 -13.77
C ASP A 188 -3.32 17.60 -13.08
N PHE A 189 -2.41 16.71 -12.68
CA PHE A 189 -1.09 17.06 -12.10
C PHE A 189 0.13 16.74 -12.99
N GLY A 190 -0.03 15.96 -14.07
CA GLY A 190 1.05 15.66 -15.02
C GLY A 190 2.08 14.62 -14.57
N TYR A 191 1.87 13.94 -13.44
CA TYR A 191 2.82 12.95 -12.90
C TYR A 191 2.88 11.69 -13.76
N LYS A 192 4.08 11.15 -13.99
CA LYS A 192 4.32 9.97 -14.81
C LYS A 192 4.63 8.73 -13.99
N HIS A 193 5.45 8.88 -12.95
CA HIS A 193 6.08 7.79 -12.22
C HIS A 193 5.27 7.40 -10.98
N LEU A 194 4.06 6.90 -11.23
CA LEU A 194 3.16 6.30 -10.24
C LEU A 194 3.46 4.80 -10.12
N MET A 195 3.63 4.30 -8.89
CA MET A 195 3.71 2.89 -8.55
C MET A 195 2.69 2.55 -7.45
N TRP A 196 1.65 1.82 -7.85
CA TRP A 196 0.68 1.25 -6.94
C TRP A 196 1.21 -0.06 -6.34
N VAL A 197 0.99 -0.28 -5.05
CA VAL A 197 1.54 -1.41 -4.29
C VAL A 197 0.48 -1.94 -3.32
N TYR A 198 0.10 -3.20 -3.46
CA TYR A 198 -0.81 -3.87 -2.53
C TYR A 198 -0.21 -3.90 -1.13
N SER A 199 -1.00 -3.56 -0.11
CA SER A 199 -0.53 -3.45 1.28
C SER A 199 -0.28 -4.81 1.96
N GLY A 200 -0.33 -5.92 1.23
CA GLY A 200 -0.19 -7.29 1.78
C GLY A 200 -1.40 -7.76 2.60
N ARG A 201 -2.40 -6.90 2.80
CA ARG A 201 -3.65 -7.26 3.49
C ARG A 201 -4.89 -6.78 2.75
N ARG A 202 -5.25 -5.51 2.88
CA ARG A 202 -6.60 -5.00 2.58
C ARG A 202 -6.61 -3.56 2.05
N GLY A 203 -5.51 -3.10 1.47
CA GLY A 203 -5.39 -1.74 0.98
C GLY A 203 -4.34 -1.65 -0.12
N ILE A 204 -4.14 -0.44 -0.63
CA ILE A 204 -3.14 -0.16 -1.64
C ILE A 204 -2.42 1.15 -1.30
N HIS A 205 -1.12 1.17 -1.51
CA HIS A 205 -0.29 2.37 -1.38
C HIS A 205 0.05 2.87 -2.78
N LEU A 206 0.05 4.18 -2.99
CA LEU A 206 0.66 4.80 -4.16
C LEU A 206 1.99 5.44 -3.76
N TRP A 207 3.01 5.29 -4.62
CA TRP A 207 4.25 6.04 -4.58
C TRP A 207 4.43 6.83 -5.88
N ILE A 208 4.70 8.12 -5.78
CA ILE A 208 4.94 9.01 -6.92
C ILE A 208 6.39 9.52 -6.84
N SER A 209 7.19 9.11 -7.83
CA SER A 209 8.65 9.33 -7.86
C SER A 209 9.11 10.44 -8.82
N ASP A 210 8.17 11.15 -9.44
CA ASP A 210 8.43 12.39 -10.19
C ASP A 210 9.14 13.43 -9.31
N LYS A 211 10.08 14.20 -9.88
CA LYS A 211 10.99 15.04 -9.09
C LYS A 211 10.25 16.18 -8.38
N GLU A 212 9.33 16.78 -9.09
CA GLU A 212 8.39 17.79 -8.64
C GLU A 212 7.53 17.26 -7.48
N ALA A 213 6.97 16.05 -7.59
CA ALA A 213 6.22 15.39 -6.52
C ALA A 213 7.11 15.10 -5.29
N MET A 214 8.38 14.75 -5.52
CA MET A 214 9.35 14.50 -4.45
C MET A 214 9.74 15.77 -3.68
N ASP A 215 9.80 16.90 -4.38
CA ASP A 215 10.23 18.19 -3.83
C ASP A 215 9.13 18.89 -3.02
N LEU A 216 7.84 18.65 -3.33
CA LEU A 216 6.67 19.31 -2.70
C LEU A 216 6.82 19.49 -1.19
N THR A 217 6.66 20.72 -0.72
CA THR A 217 6.54 21.07 0.71
C THR A 217 5.29 20.44 1.34
N ASP A 218 5.23 20.40 2.67
CA ASP A 218 4.04 19.94 3.40
C ASP A 218 2.79 20.79 3.07
N ASP A 219 2.97 22.05 2.65
CA ASP A 219 1.88 22.98 2.31
C ASP A 219 1.29 22.66 0.93
N GLU A 220 2.15 22.43 -0.05
CA GLU A 220 1.75 21.97 -1.38
C GLU A 220 1.13 20.57 -1.33
N ARG A 221 1.65 19.67 -0.48
CA ARG A 221 1.04 18.35 -0.23
C ARG A 221 -0.36 18.48 0.36
N ARG A 222 -0.56 19.37 1.36
CA ARG A 222 -1.90 19.65 1.90
C ARG A 222 -2.84 20.16 0.81
N ALA A 223 -2.38 21.00 -0.11
CA ALA A 223 -3.19 21.48 -1.23
C ALA A 223 -3.61 20.37 -2.20
N ILE A 224 -2.69 19.47 -2.58
CA ILE A 224 -3.02 18.31 -3.45
C ILE A 224 -4.01 17.37 -2.75
N VAL A 225 -3.80 17.09 -1.46
CA VAL A 225 -4.72 16.26 -0.67
C VAL A 225 -6.10 16.89 -0.59
N GLN A 226 -6.20 18.21 -0.35
CA GLN A 226 -7.48 18.94 -0.32
C GLN A 226 -8.20 18.99 -1.66
N TYR A 227 -7.47 18.97 -2.78
CA TYR A 227 -8.01 18.87 -4.13
C TYR A 227 -8.63 17.49 -4.41
N ILE A 228 -7.99 16.43 -3.91
CA ILE A 228 -8.40 15.04 -4.10
C ILE A 228 -9.52 14.63 -3.12
N GLU A 229 -9.49 15.12 -1.88
CA GLU A 229 -10.42 14.77 -0.80
C GLU A 229 -11.84 15.34 -1.04
N VAL A 230 -12.76 14.48 -1.47
CA VAL A 230 -14.18 14.86 -1.72
C VAL A 230 -15.09 14.37 -0.59
N VAL A 231 -14.89 13.15 -0.10
CA VAL A 231 -15.70 12.57 0.99
C VAL A 231 -15.20 13.11 2.32
N LYS A 232 -15.98 14.01 2.95
CA LYS A 232 -15.63 14.75 4.16
C LYS A 232 -16.74 14.58 5.19
N GLY A 233 -16.43 13.99 6.35
CA GLY A 233 -17.34 13.97 7.48
C GLY A 233 -17.08 12.87 8.50
N GLY A 234 -17.51 13.10 9.73
CA GLY A 234 -17.38 12.16 10.84
C GLY A 234 -18.31 10.95 10.73
N LYS A 235 -18.24 10.04 11.71
CA LYS A 235 -19.14 8.88 11.80
C LYS A 235 -20.61 9.29 11.97
N ASP A 236 -20.86 10.42 12.64
CA ASP A 236 -22.19 10.92 12.98
C ASP A 236 -22.84 11.78 11.86
N GLN A 237 -22.14 12.01 10.75
CA GLN A 237 -22.65 12.78 9.62
C GLN A 237 -23.13 11.86 8.49
N VAL A 238 -24.41 11.89 8.18
CA VAL A 238 -24.99 11.10 7.07
C VAL A 238 -24.57 11.64 5.71
N LYS A 239 -24.75 12.94 5.44
CA LYS A 239 -24.26 13.56 4.20
C LYS A 239 -22.79 13.97 4.34
N LYS A 240 -21.91 13.33 3.57
CA LYS A 240 -20.44 13.49 3.58
C LYS A 240 -19.87 14.08 2.28
N VAL A 241 -20.72 14.35 1.30
CA VAL A 241 -20.31 14.87 -0.02
C VAL A 241 -21.20 16.04 -0.41
N SER A 242 -20.58 17.06 -1.00
CA SER A 242 -21.25 18.05 -1.83
C SER A 242 -20.28 18.46 -2.95
N ILE A 243 -20.49 17.97 -4.18
CA ILE A 243 -19.55 18.18 -5.29
C ILE A 243 -19.73 19.54 -6.00
N ARG A 244 -20.59 20.40 -5.45
CA ARG A 244 -20.98 21.71 -5.98
C ARG A 244 -20.82 22.79 -4.92
N PRO A 245 -20.43 24.02 -5.28
CA PRO A 245 -20.48 25.15 -4.37
C PRO A 245 -21.93 25.50 -3.99
N PRO A 246 -22.17 26.13 -2.82
CA PRO A 246 -23.48 26.68 -2.49
C PRO A 246 -23.93 27.69 -3.55
N ALA A 247 -25.16 27.56 -4.02
CA ALA A 247 -25.68 28.44 -5.06
C ALA A 247 -25.88 29.87 -4.54
N SER A 248 -25.33 30.85 -5.25
CA SER A 248 -25.55 32.26 -4.95
C SER A 248 -26.94 32.71 -5.41
N GLY A 249 -27.93 32.57 -4.51
CA GLY A 249 -29.23 33.25 -4.63
C GLY A 249 -30.32 32.57 -5.47
N ASN A 250 -30.09 31.36 -5.99
CA ASN A 250 -31.11 30.58 -6.71
C ASN A 250 -31.11 29.12 -6.26
N PHE A 251 -32.28 28.46 -6.25
CA PHE A 251 -32.47 27.05 -5.87
C PHE A 251 -31.87 26.02 -6.86
N ALA A 252 -31.10 26.47 -7.86
CA ALA A 252 -30.48 25.62 -8.86
C ALA A 252 -29.08 25.15 -8.40
N PRO A 253 -28.72 23.87 -8.56
CA PRO A 253 -27.38 23.38 -8.22
C PRO A 253 -26.28 24.10 -9.01
N GLY A 254 -25.17 24.43 -8.35
CA GLY A 254 -24.00 25.04 -9.00
C GLY A 254 -23.29 24.09 -10.00
N PRO A 255 -22.31 24.62 -10.76
CA PRO A 255 -21.50 23.80 -11.66
C PRO A 255 -20.62 22.81 -10.89
N ILE A 256 -20.36 21.66 -11.50
CA ILE A 256 -19.39 20.68 -10.99
C ILE A 256 -17.98 21.12 -11.41
N HIS A 257 -16.99 20.97 -10.54
CA HIS A 257 -15.58 21.20 -10.90
C HIS A 257 -15.12 20.20 -12.00
N PRO A 258 -14.35 20.61 -13.04
CA PRO A 258 -14.01 19.73 -14.17
C PRO A 258 -13.36 18.39 -13.78
N ALA A 259 -12.47 18.37 -12.79
CA ALA A 259 -11.86 17.13 -12.31
C ALA A 259 -12.87 16.19 -11.64
N LEU A 260 -13.91 16.73 -10.99
CA LEU A 260 -15.01 15.95 -10.44
C LEU A 260 -15.96 15.47 -11.53
N GLN A 261 -16.18 16.25 -12.60
CA GLN A 261 -16.94 15.79 -13.76
C GLN A 261 -16.25 14.61 -14.47
N LYS A 262 -14.92 14.64 -14.60
CA LYS A 262 -14.12 13.49 -15.07
C LYS A 262 -14.24 12.28 -14.12
N SER A 263 -14.14 12.49 -12.80
CA SER A 263 -14.31 11.41 -11.82
C SER A 263 -15.69 10.79 -11.87
N LEU A 264 -16.76 11.59 -11.99
CA LEU A 264 -18.14 11.13 -12.08
C LEU A 264 -18.34 10.13 -13.22
N ALA A 265 -17.72 10.36 -14.38
CA ALA A 265 -17.78 9.44 -15.51
C ALA A 265 -17.15 8.07 -15.21
N ILE A 266 -16.04 8.04 -14.44
CA ILE A 266 -15.43 6.79 -13.96
C ILE A 266 -16.37 6.11 -12.96
N LEU A 267 -16.84 6.84 -11.95
CA LEU A 267 -17.71 6.30 -10.90
C LEU A 267 -18.99 5.68 -11.45
N LEU A 268 -19.65 6.35 -12.41
CA LEU A 268 -20.91 5.88 -12.98
C LEU A 268 -20.79 4.55 -13.73
N ASN A 269 -19.62 4.23 -14.30
CA ASN A 269 -19.40 2.94 -14.97
C ASN A 269 -19.40 1.78 -13.98
N ASP A 270 -18.79 1.96 -12.80
CA ASP A 270 -18.65 0.91 -11.79
C ASP A 270 -19.81 0.93 -10.75
N PHE A 271 -20.55 2.03 -10.59
CA PHE A 271 -21.52 2.23 -9.51
C PHE A 271 -22.66 1.20 -9.48
N GLY A 272 -23.27 0.90 -10.64
CA GLY A 272 -24.39 -0.04 -10.72
C GLY A 272 -24.00 -1.47 -10.34
N ASP A 273 -22.85 -1.91 -10.83
CA ASP A 273 -22.32 -3.25 -10.55
C ASP A 273 -21.77 -3.35 -9.12
N LEU A 274 -21.07 -2.32 -8.62
CA LEU A 274 -20.43 -2.35 -7.31
C LEU A 274 -21.41 -2.08 -6.17
N ILE A 275 -22.17 -0.98 -6.22
CA ILE A 275 -22.95 -0.48 -5.10
C ILE A 275 -24.35 -1.11 -5.06
N LEU A 276 -25.01 -1.22 -6.22
CA LEU A 276 -26.39 -1.70 -6.29
C LEU A 276 -26.47 -3.22 -6.43
N SER A 277 -25.55 -3.84 -7.19
CA SER A 277 -25.65 -5.26 -7.54
C SER A 277 -24.75 -6.18 -6.71
N ASP A 278 -23.45 -5.89 -6.60
CA ASP A 278 -22.51 -6.73 -5.85
C ASP A 278 -22.62 -6.52 -4.35
N GLN A 279 -22.46 -5.28 -3.87
CA GLN A 279 -22.52 -5.02 -2.43
C GLN A 279 -23.95 -4.85 -1.91
N ASP A 280 -24.93 -4.58 -2.80
CA ASP A 280 -26.36 -4.36 -2.48
C ASP A 280 -26.53 -3.49 -1.21
N VAL A 281 -25.88 -2.31 -1.24
CA VAL A 281 -25.63 -1.50 -0.04
C VAL A 281 -26.94 -1.08 0.65
N PHE A 282 -28.03 -0.98 -0.10
CA PHE A 282 -29.32 -0.46 0.36
C PHE A 282 -30.34 -1.56 0.70
N ALA A 283 -29.95 -2.84 0.71
CA ALA A 283 -30.82 -3.98 1.01
C ALA A 283 -31.54 -3.91 2.38
N LYS A 284 -30.91 -3.25 3.37
CA LYS A 284 -31.37 -3.25 4.77
C LYS A 284 -32.15 -1.97 5.11
N PRO A 285 -33.14 -2.05 6.04
CA PRO A 285 -33.88 -0.89 6.54
C PRO A 285 -33.01 0.33 6.86
N ASP A 286 -31.99 0.15 7.71
CA ASP A 286 -31.13 1.24 8.17
C ASP A 286 -30.35 1.88 7.01
N SER A 287 -29.97 1.08 6.00
CA SER A 287 -29.14 1.51 4.88
C SER A 287 -29.93 2.31 3.83
N TRP A 288 -31.16 1.90 3.47
CA TRP A 288 -32.00 2.76 2.62
C TRP A 288 -32.54 3.98 3.38
N GLN A 289 -32.67 3.93 4.71
CA GLN A 289 -32.96 5.13 5.51
C GLN A 289 -31.82 6.14 5.47
N GLU A 290 -30.57 5.70 5.42
CA GLU A 290 -29.42 6.57 5.17
C GLU A 290 -29.50 7.20 3.77
N LEU A 291 -29.81 6.40 2.73
CA LEU A 291 -30.01 6.89 1.36
C LEU A 291 -31.11 7.96 1.26
N LEU A 292 -32.26 7.76 1.89
CA LEU A 292 -33.37 8.74 1.89
C LEU A 292 -32.98 10.08 2.53
N GLN A 293 -32.07 10.07 3.51
CA GLN A 293 -31.55 11.30 4.15
C GLN A 293 -30.57 12.09 3.26
N LEU A 294 -30.08 11.50 2.16
CA LEU A 294 -29.24 12.16 1.17
C LEU A 294 -30.06 12.85 0.07
N LEU A 295 -31.35 12.52 -0.04
CA LEU A 295 -32.26 13.14 -0.99
C LEU A 295 -32.71 14.55 -0.50
N PRO A 296 -33.01 15.48 -1.43
CA PRO A 296 -33.38 16.84 -1.04
C PRO A 296 -34.84 16.91 -0.58
N ASP A 297 -35.04 17.36 0.67
CA ASP A 297 -36.31 17.67 1.37
C ASP A 297 -37.37 16.54 1.46
N LYS A 298 -37.94 16.35 2.66
CA LYS A 298 -39.04 15.40 2.91
C LYS A 298 -40.25 15.69 2.02
N ALA A 299 -40.57 16.98 1.83
CA ALA A 299 -41.67 17.38 0.96
C ALA A 299 -41.44 16.99 -0.51
N LEU A 300 -40.20 16.77 -0.97
CA LEU A 300 -39.94 16.27 -2.32
C LEU A 300 -40.34 14.81 -2.45
N VAL A 301 -40.00 13.98 -1.45
CA VAL A 301 -40.35 12.55 -1.37
C VAL A 301 -41.87 12.37 -1.36
N ASP A 302 -42.57 13.14 -0.52
CA ASP A 302 -44.04 13.09 -0.43
C ASP A 302 -44.74 13.61 -1.71
N ASN A 303 -44.12 14.56 -2.43
CA ASN A 303 -44.71 15.20 -3.63
C ASN A 303 -44.13 14.73 -4.98
N LEU A 304 -43.39 13.62 -5.03
CA LEU A 304 -42.91 13.03 -6.31
C LEU A 304 -44.06 12.56 -7.23
N GLN A 305 -45.29 12.50 -6.70
CA GLN A 305 -46.51 12.17 -7.45
C GLN A 305 -47.15 13.35 -8.22
N GLN A 306 -46.77 14.62 -7.99
CA GLN A 306 -47.58 15.77 -8.47
C GLN A 306 -46.94 16.72 -9.50
N SER A 307 -45.61 16.83 -9.61
CA SER A 307 -44.96 17.52 -10.74
C SER A 307 -43.47 17.18 -10.84
N TRP A 308 -43.00 16.90 -12.06
CA TRP A 308 -41.61 16.58 -12.37
C TRP A 308 -40.81 17.78 -12.90
N GLU A 309 -41.48 18.79 -13.44
CA GLU A 309 -40.83 19.93 -14.10
C GLU A 309 -40.00 20.77 -13.11
N GLY A 310 -38.73 21.01 -13.45
CA GLY A 310 -37.77 21.76 -12.64
C GLY A 310 -37.11 20.97 -11.48
N ARG A 311 -37.62 19.80 -11.10
CA ARG A 311 -37.05 18.98 -10.01
C ARG A 311 -35.93 18.04 -10.45
N GLU A 312 -35.88 17.70 -11.74
CA GLU A 312 -34.88 16.80 -12.33
C GLU A 312 -33.43 17.22 -12.04
N ALA A 313 -33.11 18.52 -12.20
CA ALA A 313 -31.75 19.03 -11.95
C ALA A 313 -31.32 18.87 -10.47
N ILE A 314 -32.25 19.05 -9.53
CA ILE A 314 -32.02 18.91 -8.08
C ILE A 314 -31.82 17.43 -7.73
N LEU A 315 -32.67 16.55 -8.24
CA LEU A 315 -32.56 15.10 -8.04
C LEU A 315 -31.26 14.56 -8.66
N LYS A 316 -30.92 14.98 -9.88
CA LYS A 316 -29.64 14.64 -10.53
C LYS A 316 -28.44 15.05 -9.69
N ALA A 317 -28.42 16.28 -9.17
CA ALA A 317 -27.33 16.73 -8.32
C ALA A 317 -27.19 15.91 -7.02
N ALA A 318 -28.31 15.48 -6.42
CA ALA A 318 -28.30 14.60 -5.27
C ALA A 318 -27.82 13.18 -5.61
N ILE A 319 -28.24 12.62 -6.75
CA ILE A 319 -27.75 11.32 -7.24
C ILE A 319 -26.24 11.36 -7.48
N GLU A 320 -25.71 12.45 -8.04
CA GLU A 320 -24.26 12.59 -8.23
C GLU A 320 -23.51 12.71 -6.89
N ASP A 321 -24.01 13.46 -5.92
CA ASP A 321 -23.46 13.48 -4.54
C ASP A 321 -23.45 12.05 -3.92
N ILE A 322 -24.52 11.27 -4.13
CA ILE A 322 -24.63 9.87 -3.68
C ILE A 322 -23.61 8.97 -4.38
N VAL A 323 -23.47 9.06 -5.71
CA VAL A 323 -22.47 8.31 -6.48
C VAL A 323 -21.07 8.54 -5.90
N PHE A 324 -20.70 9.79 -5.64
CA PHE A 324 -19.44 10.11 -4.96
C PHE A 324 -19.35 9.54 -3.54
N GLN A 325 -20.37 9.72 -2.69
CA GLN A 325 -20.32 9.28 -1.30
C GLN A 325 -20.10 7.76 -1.17
N PHE A 326 -20.66 6.97 -2.08
CA PHE A 326 -20.60 5.51 -2.04
C PHE A 326 -19.49 4.88 -2.91
N SER A 327 -18.87 5.60 -3.87
CA SER A 327 -17.85 5.02 -4.75
C SER A 327 -16.55 5.80 -4.91
N TYR A 328 -16.46 7.06 -4.44
CA TYR A 328 -15.25 7.86 -4.59
C TYR A 328 -14.13 7.44 -3.60
N PRO A 329 -12.85 7.52 -3.99
CA PRO A 329 -11.70 7.26 -3.12
C PRO A 329 -11.78 7.90 -1.72
N ARG A 330 -11.63 7.06 -0.70
CA ARG A 330 -11.36 7.42 0.70
C ARG A 330 -9.86 7.20 0.93
N ILE A 331 -9.14 8.26 1.31
CA ILE A 331 -7.66 8.26 1.46
C ILE A 331 -7.27 8.57 2.90
N ASP A 332 -6.21 7.94 3.42
CA ASP A 332 -5.55 8.44 4.63
C ASP A 332 -4.77 9.71 4.28
N THR A 333 -5.38 10.83 4.65
CA THR A 333 -4.83 12.14 4.35
C THR A 333 -3.53 12.42 5.12
N GLU A 334 -3.33 11.88 6.33
CA GLU A 334 -2.16 12.18 7.17
C GLU A 334 -0.87 11.53 6.64
N VAL A 335 -0.98 10.37 5.99
CA VAL A 335 0.10 9.70 5.26
C VAL A 335 0.66 10.57 4.11
N SER A 336 -0.23 11.38 3.54
CA SER A 336 -0.02 12.15 2.31
C SER A 336 0.51 13.57 2.58
N LYS A 337 0.02 14.22 3.65
CA LYS A 337 0.28 15.63 3.99
C LYS A 337 1.73 15.96 4.36
N HIS A 338 2.45 15.04 5.01
CA HIS A 338 3.73 15.34 5.65
C HIS A 338 4.94 14.65 5.00
N ARG A 339 6.05 15.38 4.84
CA ARG A 339 7.32 14.85 4.33
C ARG A 339 8.04 13.90 5.28
N ASN A 340 7.83 14.02 6.59
CA ASN A 340 8.50 13.20 7.60
C ASN A 340 7.82 11.84 7.88
N HIS A 341 6.66 11.59 7.25
CA HIS A 341 5.92 10.34 7.38
C HIS A 341 6.70 9.18 6.74
N LEU A 342 6.57 7.97 7.29
CA LEU A 342 7.16 6.76 6.72
C LEU A 342 6.05 5.80 6.30
N LEU A 343 6.22 5.15 5.15
CA LEU A 343 5.25 4.19 4.64
C LEU A 343 5.95 2.86 4.36
N LYS A 344 5.26 1.75 4.63
CA LYS A 344 5.82 0.39 4.51
C LYS A 344 6.43 0.15 3.13
N ALA A 345 7.64 -0.40 3.11
CA ALA A 345 8.37 -0.65 1.88
C ALA A 345 7.64 -1.67 0.98
N PRO A 346 7.67 -1.50 -0.35
CA PRO A 346 7.27 -2.55 -1.28
C PRO A 346 8.05 -3.85 -1.02
N PHE A 347 7.43 -4.98 -1.35
CA PHE A 347 7.92 -6.34 -1.11
C PHE A 347 8.12 -6.75 0.36
N CYS A 348 7.75 -5.92 1.36
CA CYS A 348 7.61 -6.42 2.73
C CYS A 348 6.55 -7.52 2.80
N VAL A 349 6.72 -8.47 3.71
CA VAL A 349 5.70 -9.48 4.02
C VAL A 349 4.75 -8.93 5.07
N HIS A 350 3.44 -9.12 4.92
CA HIS A 350 2.49 -8.76 5.96
C HIS A 350 2.36 -9.91 6.97
N PRO A 351 2.71 -9.70 8.26
CA PRO A 351 2.90 -10.81 9.21
C PRO A 351 1.62 -11.59 9.52
N GLY A 352 0.44 -10.95 9.40
CA GLY A 352 -0.86 -11.60 9.66
C GLY A 352 -1.54 -12.21 8.43
N THR A 353 -0.85 -12.35 7.29
CA THR A 353 -1.36 -13.01 6.06
C THR A 353 -0.28 -13.76 5.28
N GLY A 354 1.01 -13.54 5.57
CA GLY A 354 2.13 -14.07 4.79
C GLY A 354 2.29 -13.49 3.39
N ARG A 355 1.34 -12.68 2.90
CA ARG A 355 1.36 -12.11 1.54
C ARG A 355 2.43 -11.03 1.39
N VAL A 356 3.09 -11.03 0.23
CA VAL A 356 4.07 -10.00 -0.14
C VAL A 356 3.35 -8.72 -0.59
N CYS A 357 3.89 -7.55 -0.21
CA CYS A 357 3.38 -6.25 -0.63
C CYS A 357 3.83 -5.93 -2.08
N VAL A 358 3.19 -6.57 -3.06
CA VAL A 358 3.59 -6.50 -4.47
C VAL A 358 3.07 -5.25 -5.21
N PRO A 359 3.78 -4.73 -6.22
CA PRO A 359 3.25 -3.78 -7.19
C PRO A 359 1.97 -4.26 -7.89
N VAL A 360 1.11 -3.30 -8.26
CA VAL A 360 -0.17 -3.53 -8.96
C VAL A 360 -0.19 -2.68 -10.22
N ASP A 361 -0.63 -3.24 -11.34
CA ASP A 361 -0.83 -2.49 -12.58
C ASP A 361 -2.18 -1.74 -12.51
N ALA A 362 -2.13 -0.41 -12.61
CA ALA A 362 -3.32 0.44 -12.61
C ALA A 362 -4.22 0.19 -13.83
N ALA A 363 -3.65 -0.21 -14.98
CA ALA A 363 -4.42 -0.47 -16.19
C ALA A 363 -5.25 -1.77 -16.11
N HIS A 364 -4.88 -2.70 -15.23
CA HIS A 364 -5.50 -4.01 -15.04
C HIS A 364 -5.95 -4.21 -13.57
N VAL A 365 -6.28 -3.12 -12.87
CA VAL A 365 -6.55 -3.16 -11.41
C VAL A 365 -7.83 -3.93 -11.04
N ASP A 366 -8.80 -4.03 -11.96
CA ASP A 366 -10.02 -4.84 -11.81
C ASP A 366 -9.74 -6.35 -11.86
N ASP A 367 -8.64 -6.77 -12.50
CA ASP A 367 -8.24 -8.17 -12.60
C ASP A 367 -7.45 -8.65 -11.38
N PHE A 368 -6.84 -7.72 -10.62
CA PHE A 368 -6.03 -8.01 -9.45
C PHE A 368 -6.85 -8.71 -8.36
N ASP A 369 -6.34 -9.86 -7.91
CA ASP A 369 -6.96 -10.65 -6.86
C ASP A 369 -6.07 -10.64 -5.60
N PRO A 370 -6.48 -9.95 -4.52
CA PRO A 370 -5.74 -9.94 -3.25
C PRO A 370 -5.55 -11.32 -2.62
N GLU A 371 -6.33 -12.32 -3.05
CA GLU A 371 -6.29 -13.68 -2.51
C GLU A 371 -5.26 -14.54 -3.25
N SER A 372 -4.95 -14.24 -4.52
CA SER A 372 -3.94 -14.93 -5.33
C SER A 372 -2.50 -14.39 -5.15
N VAL A 373 -2.31 -13.34 -4.36
CA VAL A 373 -0.99 -12.72 -4.16
C VAL A 373 -0.02 -13.70 -3.47
N PRO A 374 1.22 -13.89 -3.98
CA PRO A 374 2.18 -14.82 -3.41
C PRO A 374 2.40 -14.62 -1.90
N THR A 375 2.39 -15.73 -1.16
CA THR A 375 2.76 -15.79 0.26
C THR A 375 4.22 -16.19 0.41
N ILE A 376 4.83 -15.79 1.53
CA ILE A 376 6.18 -16.21 1.90
C ILE A 376 6.31 -17.74 1.97
N GLY A 377 5.27 -18.44 2.44
CA GLY A 377 5.24 -19.90 2.47
C GLY A 377 5.24 -20.53 1.07
N GLY A 378 4.34 -20.07 0.19
CA GLY A 378 4.29 -20.55 -1.20
C GLY A 378 5.59 -20.27 -1.96
N LEU A 379 6.17 -19.07 -1.80
CA LEU A 379 7.43 -18.71 -2.46
C LEU A 379 8.63 -19.53 -1.99
N LEU A 380 8.68 -19.93 -0.71
CA LEU A 380 9.74 -20.82 -0.21
C LEU A 380 9.52 -22.24 -0.74
N GLN A 381 8.29 -22.74 -0.74
CA GLN A 381 7.94 -24.04 -1.31
C GLN A 381 8.28 -24.12 -2.82
N GLU A 382 8.06 -23.05 -3.58
CA GLU A 382 8.48 -22.97 -4.98
C GLU A 382 10.00 -23.14 -5.12
N LEU A 383 10.81 -22.51 -4.26
CA LEU A 383 12.27 -22.63 -4.27
C LEU A 383 12.77 -24.02 -3.87
N ASP A 384 12.14 -24.66 -2.90
CA ASP A 384 12.57 -25.98 -2.40
C ASP A 384 12.22 -27.11 -3.40
N ASN A 385 11.23 -26.88 -4.28
CA ASN A 385 10.94 -27.74 -5.43
C ASN A 385 11.92 -27.58 -6.62
N MET A 386 12.84 -26.61 -6.58
CA MET A 386 13.83 -26.44 -7.64
C MET A 386 15.00 -27.42 -7.47
N PRO A 387 15.59 -27.94 -8.57
CA PRO A 387 16.79 -28.76 -8.48
C PRO A 387 17.91 -27.97 -7.78
N ALA A 388 18.54 -28.59 -6.78
CA ALA A 388 19.55 -27.95 -5.94
C ALA A 388 20.63 -27.24 -6.78
N SER A 389 20.75 -25.93 -6.57
CA SER A 389 21.81 -25.09 -7.13
C SER A 389 23.19 -25.59 -6.70
N GLN A 390 24.20 -25.35 -7.53
CA GLN A 390 25.57 -25.76 -7.21
C GLN A 390 26.04 -25.09 -5.91
N PRO A 391 26.63 -25.84 -4.95
CA PRO A 391 27.07 -25.27 -3.68
C PRO A 391 28.16 -24.22 -3.90
N GLY A 392 27.89 -22.99 -3.46
CA GLY A 392 28.82 -21.86 -3.55
C GLY A 392 28.33 -20.68 -4.41
N VAL A 393 27.17 -20.78 -5.08
CA VAL A 393 26.56 -19.63 -5.78
C VAL A 393 25.86 -18.73 -4.76
N GLU A 394 26.17 -17.42 -4.75
CA GLU A 394 25.41 -16.46 -3.96
C GLU A 394 24.03 -16.19 -4.58
N HIS A 395 23.00 -16.61 -3.86
CA HIS A 395 21.60 -16.43 -4.20
C HIS A 395 21.17 -14.95 -4.03
N HIS A 396 21.31 -14.18 -5.12
CA HIS A 396 20.92 -12.75 -5.18
C HIS A 396 19.58 -12.49 -5.86
N SER A 397 19.08 -13.43 -6.67
CA SER A 397 17.88 -13.25 -7.50
C SER A 397 16.97 -14.49 -7.54
N ASP A 398 16.83 -15.24 -6.45
CA ASP A 398 16.00 -16.47 -6.46
C ASP A 398 14.53 -16.19 -6.83
N TRP A 399 14.08 -14.96 -6.63
CA TRP A 399 12.77 -14.46 -7.08
C TRP A 399 12.57 -14.55 -8.60
N GLU A 400 13.63 -14.64 -9.41
CA GLU A 400 13.54 -14.80 -10.88
C GLU A 400 12.94 -16.14 -11.29
N HIS A 401 12.86 -17.10 -10.37
CA HIS A 401 12.34 -18.45 -10.60
C HIS A 401 10.99 -18.71 -9.90
N THR A 402 10.46 -17.73 -9.15
CA THR A 402 9.21 -17.86 -8.39
C THR A 402 8.08 -17.01 -8.96
N SER A 403 6.86 -17.20 -8.45
CA SER A 403 5.68 -16.38 -8.70
C SER A 403 5.85 -14.91 -8.28
N LEU A 404 6.95 -14.55 -7.59
CA LEU A 404 7.32 -13.18 -7.30
C LEU A 404 7.89 -12.43 -8.53
N LYS A 405 8.46 -13.15 -9.51
CA LYS A 405 9.11 -12.59 -10.71
C LYS A 405 8.35 -11.44 -11.41
N PRO A 406 7.09 -11.62 -11.88
CA PRO A 406 6.41 -10.58 -12.66
C PRO A 406 6.22 -9.26 -11.90
N TYR A 407 6.14 -9.33 -10.57
CA TYR A 407 6.04 -8.17 -9.69
C TYR A 407 7.38 -7.43 -9.56
N VAL A 408 8.50 -8.14 -9.47
CA VAL A 408 9.84 -7.53 -9.45
C VAL A 408 10.17 -6.90 -10.80
N GLU A 409 9.85 -7.57 -11.91
CA GLU A 409 9.98 -6.99 -13.26
C GLU A 409 9.17 -5.70 -13.43
N MET A 410 7.99 -5.60 -12.79
CA MET A 410 7.20 -4.35 -12.77
C MET A 410 7.94 -3.21 -12.05
N LEU A 411 8.57 -3.49 -10.91
CA LEU A 411 9.42 -2.53 -10.20
C LEU A 411 10.65 -2.14 -11.04
N GLU A 412 11.30 -3.09 -11.70
CA GLU A 412 12.49 -2.81 -12.54
C GLU A 412 12.15 -1.95 -13.76
N ARG A 413 11.01 -2.20 -14.43
CA ARG A 413 10.49 -1.34 -15.50
C ARG A 413 10.22 0.08 -14.98
N HIS A 414 9.57 0.20 -13.82
CA HIS A 414 9.26 1.49 -13.18
C HIS A 414 10.55 2.27 -12.80
N ALA A 415 11.50 1.62 -12.14
CA ALA A 415 12.80 2.20 -11.80
C ALA A 415 13.60 2.64 -13.04
N SER A 416 13.58 1.83 -14.10
CA SER A 416 14.26 2.14 -15.37
C SER A 416 13.66 3.36 -16.05
N ALA A 417 12.33 3.53 -16.02
CA ALA A 417 11.67 4.73 -16.54
C ALA A 417 12.11 5.99 -15.77
N ILE A 418 12.15 5.96 -14.44
CA ILE A 418 12.63 7.08 -13.62
C ILE A 418 14.10 7.41 -13.94
N MET A 419 14.96 6.39 -14.11
CA MET A 419 16.35 6.59 -14.50
C MET A 419 16.51 7.17 -15.92
N ASN A 420 15.56 6.94 -16.83
CA ASN A 420 15.55 7.58 -18.15
C ASN A 420 15.25 9.08 -18.01
N ASP A 421 14.11 9.44 -17.41
CA ASP A 421 13.72 10.84 -17.18
C ASP A 421 14.76 11.60 -16.33
N ALA A 422 15.43 10.95 -15.37
CA ALA A 422 16.52 11.54 -14.61
C ALA A 422 17.76 11.85 -15.48
N ARG A 423 18.12 10.95 -16.41
CA ARG A 423 19.24 11.16 -17.35
C ARG A 423 18.92 12.24 -18.38
N GLU A 424 17.70 12.30 -18.88
CA GLU A 424 17.25 13.34 -19.82
C GLU A 424 17.26 14.72 -19.17
N ARG A 425 16.73 14.86 -17.95
CA ARG A 425 16.81 16.11 -17.19
C ARG A 425 18.25 16.59 -16.96
N LYS A 426 19.17 15.67 -16.61
CA LYS A 426 20.61 16.01 -16.47
C LYS A 426 21.22 16.50 -17.79
N ARG A 427 20.90 15.87 -18.92
CA ARG A 427 21.37 16.29 -20.26
C ARG A 427 20.82 17.67 -20.66
N GLY A 428 19.53 17.92 -20.44
CA GLY A 428 18.89 19.21 -20.75
C GLY A 428 19.34 20.37 -19.86
N LEU A 429 19.81 20.11 -18.64
CA LEU A 429 20.48 21.11 -17.81
C LEU A 429 21.92 21.38 -18.29
N ALA A 430 22.65 20.33 -18.70
CA ALA A 430 24.00 20.48 -19.21
C ALA A 430 24.06 21.28 -20.52
N SER A 431 23.12 21.06 -21.46
CA SER A 431 23.07 21.83 -22.71
C SER A 431 22.82 23.31 -22.45
N LYS A 432 21.82 23.64 -21.61
CA LYS A 432 21.50 25.03 -21.23
C LYS A 432 22.64 25.74 -20.50
N SER A 433 23.58 25.01 -19.90
CA SER A 433 24.76 25.56 -19.24
C SER A 433 25.94 25.81 -20.19
N LEU A 434 25.86 25.39 -21.45
CA LEU A 434 26.87 25.59 -22.49
C LEU A 434 26.48 26.69 -23.50
N ASP A 435 25.24 27.18 -23.42
CA ASP A 435 24.70 28.30 -24.22
C ASP A 435 24.93 29.68 -23.55
N PHE A 436 25.74 29.74 -22.48
CA PHE A 436 26.18 30.95 -21.75
C PHE A 436 27.71 31.06 -21.73
#